data_AF-A1UTA7-F1
#
_entry.id   AF-A1UTA7-F1
#
_cell.length_a   1.000
_cell.length_b   1.000
_cell.length_c   1.000
_cell.angle_alpha   90.00
_cell.angle_beta   90.00
_cell.angle_gamma   90.00
#
_symmetry.space_group_name_H-M   'P 1'
#
loop_
_entity.id
_entity.type
_entity.pdbx_description
1 polymer ?
#
loop_
_entity_poly.entity_id
_entity_poly.type
_entity_poly.pdbx_seq_one_letter_code
_entity_poly.pdbx_strand_id
1 'polypeptide(L)'
;MTNDLADIKLYDPKPDEDAVRRLRRRLALVMRNKDASLVSASDKKELERVEKWTQKALGVNEKNAKSAVSKVAEMMSGDNRKSRVTFYYCVAKQLNVLDKI
;
A
#
# COMPACT_ATOMS: atom_id res chain seq x y z
N MET A 1 11.43 14.00 -5.18
CA MET A 1 10.06 13.48 -5.45
C MET A 1 10.16 11.97 -5.49
N THR A 2 9.37 11.24 -4.69
CA THR A 2 9.26 9.78 -4.81
C THR A 2 8.61 9.46 -6.14
N ASN A 3 9.23 8.61 -6.95
CA ASN A 3 8.63 8.15 -8.20
C ASN A 3 7.84 6.88 -7.90
N ASP A 4 6.59 7.05 -7.44
CA ASP A 4 5.73 5.95 -7.01
C ASP A 4 5.61 4.85 -8.09
N LEU A 5 5.60 5.23 -9.39
CA LEU A 5 5.57 4.27 -10.49
C LEU A 5 6.86 3.45 -10.61
N ALA A 6 8.02 4.05 -10.38
CA ALA A 6 9.29 3.32 -10.41
C ALA A 6 9.37 2.31 -9.25
N ASP A 7 8.96 2.72 -8.05
CA ASP A 7 8.94 1.84 -6.87
C ASP A 7 7.94 0.69 -7.06
N ILE A 8 6.76 0.96 -7.63
CA ILE A 8 5.76 -0.08 -7.89
C ILE A 8 6.24 -1.07 -8.97
N LYS A 9 6.99 -0.62 -9.98
CA LYS A 9 7.54 -1.50 -11.04
C LYS A 9 8.48 -2.58 -10.53
N LEU A 10 9.01 -2.43 -9.31
CA LEU A 10 9.79 -3.47 -8.64
C LEU A 10 8.95 -4.70 -8.25
N TYR A 11 7.63 -4.54 -8.10
CA TYR A 11 6.70 -5.60 -7.68
C TYR A 11 5.61 -5.91 -8.72
N ASP A 12 5.25 -4.93 -9.55
CA ASP A 12 4.30 -5.07 -10.65
C ASP A 12 4.91 -4.49 -11.93
N PRO A 13 5.48 -5.31 -12.83
CA PRO A 13 6.16 -4.85 -14.04
C PRO A 13 5.28 -4.00 -14.98
N LYS A 14 3.96 -4.15 -14.90
CA LYS A 14 2.97 -3.41 -15.70
C LYS A 14 1.92 -2.80 -14.76
N PRO A 15 2.26 -1.75 -14.00
CA PRO A 15 1.36 -1.19 -13.03
C PRO A 15 0.18 -0.47 -13.69
N ASP A 16 -0.97 -0.52 -13.04
CA ASP A 16 -2.14 0.29 -13.41
C ASP A 16 -1.88 1.74 -12.97
N GLU A 17 -1.42 2.57 -13.92
CA GLU A 17 -1.07 3.97 -13.66
C GLU A 17 -2.27 4.80 -13.19
N ASP A 18 -3.48 4.46 -13.63
CA ASP A 18 -4.70 5.15 -13.21
C ASP A 18 -5.04 4.83 -11.76
N ALA A 19 -4.88 3.57 -11.34
CA ALA A 19 -4.97 3.20 -9.94
C ALA A 19 -3.93 3.92 -9.08
N VAL A 20 -2.67 4.02 -9.54
CA VAL A 20 -1.63 4.79 -8.83
C VAL A 20 -2.02 6.26 -8.69
N ARG A 21 -2.56 6.86 -9.76
CA ARG A 21 -3.03 8.25 -9.75
C ARG A 21 -4.18 8.46 -8.77
N ARG A 22 -5.18 7.57 -8.72
CA ARG A 22 -6.28 7.62 -7.74
C ARG A 22 -5.77 7.45 -6.31
N LEU A 23 -4.87 6.49 -6.08
CA LEU A 23 -4.26 6.25 -4.78
C LEU A 23 -3.50 7.48 -4.28
N ARG A 24 -2.70 8.10 -5.17
CA ARG A 24 -1.92 9.28 -4.83
C ARG A 24 -2.80 10.47 -4.45
N ARG A 25 -3.92 10.66 -5.16
CA ARG A 25 -4.92 11.69 -4.81
C ARG A 25 -5.54 11.41 -3.44
N ARG A 26 -5.94 10.16 -3.16
CA ARG A 26 -6.51 9.74 -1.88
C ARG A 26 -5.54 9.97 -0.71
N LEU A 27 -4.25 9.73 -0.92
CA LEU A 27 -3.21 9.86 0.10
C LEU A 27 -2.53 11.25 0.13
N ALA A 28 -2.97 12.22 -0.68
CA ALA A 28 -2.25 13.48 -0.90
C ALA A 28 -1.95 14.26 0.40
N LEU A 29 -2.89 14.29 1.36
CA LEU A 29 -2.69 14.94 2.66
C LEU A 29 -1.73 14.15 3.56
N VAL A 30 -1.86 12.82 3.58
CA VAL A 30 -0.98 11.93 4.36
C VAL A 30 0.47 12.08 3.88
N MET A 31 0.67 12.19 2.57
CA MET A 31 2.00 12.29 1.95
C MET A 31 2.70 13.64 2.21
N ARG A 32 2.02 14.64 2.79
CA ARG A 32 2.68 15.88 3.26
C ARG A 32 3.52 15.65 4.51
N ASN A 33 3.20 14.62 5.30
CA ASN A 33 3.99 14.21 6.45
C ASN A 33 4.98 13.11 6.03
N LYS A 34 6.28 13.37 6.22
CA LYS A 34 7.35 12.45 5.84
C LYS A 34 7.28 11.12 6.60
N ASP A 35 6.96 11.15 7.89
CA ASP A 35 6.88 9.92 8.70
C ASP A 35 5.64 9.10 8.31
N ALA A 36 4.55 9.78 7.99
CA ALA A 36 3.34 9.13 7.48
C ALA A 36 3.50 8.63 6.03
N SER A 37 4.54 9.05 5.30
CA SER A 37 4.77 8.59 3.93
C SER A 37 5.30 7.15 3.82
N LEU A 38 5.73 6.56 4.94
CA LEU A 38 6.26 5.21 5.00
C LEU A 38 5.34 4.27 5.79
N VAL A 39 5.52 2.97 5.58
CA VAL A 39 4.91 1.89 6.36
C VAL A 39 6.01 1.14 7.11
N SER A 40 5.90 1.12 8.44
CA SER A 40 6.76 0.31 9.30
C SER A 40 6.19 -1.10 9.41
N ALA A 41 6.66 -2.02 8.57
CA ALA A 41 6.16 -3.40 8.55
C ALA A 41 6.53 -4.23 9.79
N SER A 42 7.48 -3.75 10.61
CA SER A 42 7.83 -4.38 11.89
C SER A 42 7.00 -3.84 13.07
N ASP A 43 6.26 -2.74 12.88
CA ASP A 43 5.35 -2.20 13.91
C ASP A 43 3.96 -2.81 13.73
N LYS A 44 3.56 -3.66 14.68
CA LYS A 44 2.24 -4.28 14.70
C LYS A 44 1.10 -3.26 14.69
N LYS A 45 1.23 -2.14 15.41
CA LYS A 45 0.19 -1.09 15.43
C LYS A 45 0.08 -0.42 14.06
N GLU A 46 1.20 -0.28 13.36
CA GLU A 46 1.20 0.24 12.00
C GLU A 46 0.49 -0.73 11.04
N LEU A 47 0.79 -2.04 11.10
CA LEU A 47 0.09 -3.04 10.30
C LEU A 47 -1.42 -3.06 10.59
N GLU A 48 -1.84 -3.01 11.85
CA GLU A 48 -3.26 -2.93 12.22
C GLU A 48 -3.97 -1.70 11.63
N ARG A 49 -3.28 -0.55 11.53
CA ARG A 49 -3.84 0.64 10.86
C ARG A 49 -3.97 0.42 9.35
N VAL A 50 -2.98 -0.19 8.72
CA VAL A 50 -3.04 -0.52 7.29
C VAL A 50 -4.17 -1.51 7.03
N GLU A 51 -4.32 -2.55 7.85
CA GLU A 51 -5.43 -3.50 7.75
C GLU A 51 -6.80 -2.83 7.85
N LYS A 52 -6.98 -1.94 8.84
CA LYS A 52 -8.22 -1.16 8.99
C LYS A 52 -8.49 -0.26 7.79
N TRP A 53 -7.45 0.37 7.23
CA TRP A 53 -7.57 1.14 6.00
C TRP A 53 -7.97 0.22 4.85
N THR A 54 -7.31 -0.92 4.65
CA THR A 54 -7.60 -1.90 3.60
C THR A 54 -9.06 -2.37 3.66
N GLN A 55 -9.57 -2.68 4.85
CA GLN A 55 -10.97 -3.07 5.04
C GLN A 55 -11.94 -1.96 4.60
N LYS A 56 -11.73 -0.73 5.10
CA LYS A 56 -12.64 0.39 4.85
C LYS A 56 -12.54 0.93 3.42
N ALA A 57 -11.31 1.08 2.92
CA ALA A 57 -11.03 1.70 1.63
C ALA A 57 -11.29 0.75 0.46
N LEU A 58 -10.99 -0.54 0.62
CA LEU A 58 -11.11 -1.54 -0.45
C LEU A 58 -12.31 -2.49 -0.25
N GLY A 59 -13.09 -2.30 0.81
CA GLY A 59 -14.32 -3.06 1.05
C GLY A 59 -14.09 -4.58 1.14
N VAL A 60 -13.06 -5.00 1.87
CA VAL A 60 -12.73 -6.40 2.11
C VAL A 60 -12.89 -6.76 3.58
N ASN A 61 -13.14 -8.04 3.88
CA ASN A 61 -13.24 -8.52 5.25
C ASN A 61 -11.86 -8.51 5.96
N GLU A 62 -11.90 -8.60 7.29
CA GLU A 62 -10.72 -8.57 8.15
C GLU A 62 -9.68 -9.64 7.82
N LYS A 63 -10.13 -10.88 7.55
CA LYS A 63 -9.24 -12.01 7.24
C LYS A 63 -8.44 -11.75 5.96
N ASN A 64 -9.10 -11.25 4.91
CA ASN A 64 -8.47 -10.94 3.64
C ASN A 64 -7.52 -9.74 3.78
N ALA A 65 -7.92 -8.71 4.52
CA ALA A 65 -7.06 -7.56 4.79
C ALA A 65 -5.78 -7.96 5.53
N LYS A 66 -5.89 -8.72 6.62
CA LYS A 66 -4.76 -9.25 7.39
C LYS A 66 -3.82 -10.08 6.51
N SER A 67 -4.38 -11.03 5.76
CA SER A 67 -3.59 -11.90 4.90
C SER A 67 -2.84 -11.13 3.82
N ALA A 68 -3.51 -10.18 3.15
CA ALA A 68 -2.88 -9.38 2.09
C ALA A 68 -1.79 -8.44 2.65
N VAL A 69 -2.06 -7.76 3.76
CA VAL A 69 -1.08 -6.86 4.41
C VAL A 69 0.16 -7.64 4.87
N SER A 70 -0.01 -8.81 5.48
CA SER A 70 1.10 -9.67 5.89
C SER A 70 1.95 -10.13 4.70
N LYS A 71 1.32 -10.56 3.59
CA LYS A 71 2.04 -10.98 2.38
C LYS A 71 2.85 -9.84 1.76
N VAL A 72 2.30 -8.63 1.72
CA VAL A 72 3.01 -7.46 1.18
C VAL A 72 4.12 -7.01 2.12
N ALA A 73 3.92 -7.10 3.44
CA ALA A 73 4.98 -6.84 4.43
C ALA A 73 6.18 -7.78 4.25
N GLU A 74 5.93 -9.06 4.00
CA GLU A 74 6.95 -10.06 3.69
C GLU A 74 7.63 -9.80 2.34
N MET A 75 6.84 -9.53 1.28
CA MET A 75 7.32 -9.21 -0.06
C MET A 75 8.30 -8.02 -0.05
N MET A 76 8.02 -6.99 0.75
CA MET A 76 8.84 -5.79 0.86
C MET A 76 9.86 -5.85 2.01
N SER A 77 10.10 -7.02 2.62
CA SER A 77 10.92 -7.16 3.83
C SER A 77 12.36 -6.66 3.65
N GLY A 78 12.93 -6.81 2.44
CA GLY A 78 14.25 -6.30 2.07
C GLY A 78 14.34 -4.78 1.93
N ASP A 79 13.22 -4.06 1.88
CA ASP A 79 13.22 -2.61 1.68
C ASP A 79 13.33 -1.84 2.99
N ASN A 80 14.38 -1.04 3.12
CA ASN A 80 14.57 -0.16 4.27
C ASN A 80 13.53 0.98 4.35
N ARG A 81 12.90 1.34 3.22
CA ARG A 81 11.89 2.40 3.13
C ARG A 81 10.71 1.93 2.30
N LYS A 82 9.66 1.44 2.96
CA LYS A 82 8.43 0.99 2.31
C LYS A 82 7.51 2.20 2.09
N SER A 83 7.51 2.76 0.88
CA SER A 83 6.58 3.85 0.50
C SER A 83 5.14 3.41 0.75
N ARG A 84 4.34 4.23 1.44
CA ARG A 84 2.93 3.92 1.74
C ARG A 84 2.10 3.78 0.46
N VAL A 85 2.40 4.56 -0.59
CA VAL A 85 1.71 4.44 -1.88
C VAL A 85 2.00 3.07 -2.51
N THR A 86 3.27 2.68 -2.60
CA THR A 86 3.68 1.38 -3.14
C THR A 86 3.09 0.23 -2.35
N PHE A 87 3.17 0.30 -1.02
CA PHE A 87 2.60 -0.72 -0.13
C PHE A 87 1.09 -0.88 -0.34
N TYR A 88 0.34 0.23 -0.39
CA TYR A 88 -1.12 0.19 -0.53
C TYR A 88 -1.54 -0.29 -1.93
N TYR A 89 -0.78 0.07 -2.97
CA TYR A 89 -0.96 -0.47 -4.32
C TYR A 89 -0.77 -1.99 -4.34
N CYS A 90 0.33 -2.49 -3.78
CA CYS A 90 0.61 -3.93 -3.73
C CYS A 90 -0.46 -4.69 -2.94
N VAL A 91 -0.99 -4.13 -1.85
CA VAL A 91 -2.10 -4.74 -1.10
C VAL A 91 -3.37 -4.84 -1.95
N ALA A 92 -3.74 -3.76 -2.64
CA ALA A 92 -4.91 -3.76 -3.52
C ALA A 92 -4.72 -4.72 -4.72
N LYS A 93 -3.51 -4.81 -5.28
CA LYS A 93 -3.15 -5.77 -6.33
C LYS A 93 -3.27 -7.21 -5.83
N GLN A 94 -2.73 -7.51 -4.65
CA GLN A 94 -2.78 -8.83 -4.01
C GLN A 94 -4.22 -9.30 -3.76
N LEU A 95 -5.14 -8.37 -3.55
CA LEU A 95 -6.58 -8.60 -3.38
C LEU A 95 -7.37 -8.55 -4.68
N ASN A 96 -6.74 -8.22 -5.81
CA ASN A 96 -7.36 -8.00 -7.12
C ASN A 96 -8.51 -6.98 -7.08
N VAL A 97 -8.29 -5.84 -6.41
CA VAL A 97 -9.28 -4.76 -6.21
C VAL A 97 -8.70 -3.36 -6.51
N LEU A 98 -7.85 -3.26 -7.53
CA LEU A 98 -7.26 -1.97 -7.96
C LEU A 98 -8.33 -0.96 -8.43
N ASP A 99 -9.48 -1.45 -8.88
CA ASP A 99 -10.66 -0.65 -9.22
C ASP A 99 -11.25 0.09 -8.00
N LYS A 100 -11.04 -0.44 -6.78
CA LYS A 100 -11.57 0.14 -5.54
C LYS A 100 -10.69 1.22 -4.90
N ILE A 101 -9.48 1.40 -5.43
CA ILE A 101 -8.60 2.52 -5.06
C ILE A 101 -9.23 3.85 -5.48
#